data_AF-A0AA43F9H3-F1
#
_entry.id   AF-A0AA43F9H3-F1
#
_cell.length_a   1.000
_cell.length_b   1.000
_cell.length_c   1.000
_cell.angle_alpha   90.00
_cell.angle_beta   90.00
_cell.angle_gamma   90.00
#
_symmetry.space_group_name_H-M   'P 1'
#
loop_
_entity.id
_entity.type
_entity.pdbx_description
1 polymer ?
#
loop_
_entity_poly.entity_id
_entity_poly.type
_entity_poly.pdbx_seq_one_letter_code
_entity_poly.pdbx_strand_id
1 'polypeptide(L)' 'MHPYMQNWGYAVDNPYYGVTDAEGAFTIEDLPPGTYRLKAWHPILGTQEQELTVSPNETISLELSFEPTSEE' A
#
# COMPACT_ATOMS: atom_id res chain seq x y z
N MET A 1 16.71 9.36 24.07
CA MET A 1 16.07 9.02 22.78
C MET A 1 14.68 9.62 22.81
N HIS A 2 14.33 10.49 21.84
CA HIS A 2 12.99 11.10 21.74
C HIS A 2 12.20 10.38 20.63
N PRO A 3 11.46 9.30 20.93
CA PRO A 3 10.77 8.50 19.91
C PRO A 3 9.61 9.24 19.22
N TYR A 4 9.16 10.37 19.78
CA TYR A 4 7.98 11.11 19.32
C TYR A 4 8.26 12.13 18.21
N MET A 5 9.50 12.22 17.73
CA MET A 5 9.88 13.08 16.61
C MET A 5 10.19 12.23 15.38
N GLN A 6 9.18 11.50 14.90
CA GLN A 6 9.30 10.69 13.69
C GLN A 6 8.24 11.13 12.68
N ASN A 7 8.69 11.50 11.50
CA ASN A 7 7.85 11.71 10.33
C ASN A 7 8.10 10.57 9.34
N TRP A 8 7.03 10.12 8.70
CA TRP A 8 7.04 8.99 7.80
C TRP A 8 6.49 9.46 6.46
N GLY A 9 7.16 9.09 5.38
CA GLY A 9 6.77 9.44 4.03
C GLY A 9 7.35 8.46 3.03
N TYR A 10 6.60 8.19 1.97
CA TYR A 10 7.01 7.34 0.87
C TYR A 10 6.88 8.12 -0.43
N ALA A 11 7.97 8.22 -1.20
CA ALA A 11 7.94 8.88 -2.50
C ALA A 11 7.32 7.93 -3.52
N VAL A 12 6.31 8.40 -4.26
CA VAL A 12 5.65 7.64 -5.32
C VAL A 12 5.87 8.36 -6.65
N ASP A 13 6.45 7.65 -7.61
CA ASP A 13 6.79 8.18 -8.95
C ASP A 13 5.60 8.24 -9.92
N ASN A 14 4.41 7.79 -9.50
CA ASN A 14 3.20 7.71 -10.32
C ASN A 14 1.99 8.31 -9.59
N PRO A 15 0.92 8.70 -10.31
CA PRO A 15 -0.24 9.35 -9.70
C PRO A 15 -1.17 8.38 -8.96
N TYR A 16 -0.92 7.07 -9.03
CA TYR A 16 -1.81 6.03 -8.51
C TYR A 16 -1.36 5.59 -7.13
N TYR A 17 -1.75 6.36 -6.11
CA TYR A 17 -1.50 6.03 -4.71
C TYR A 17 -2.72 6.32 -3.84
N GLY A 18 -2.83 5.59 -2.75
CA GLY A 18 -3.80 5.82 -1.69
C GLY A 18 -3.10 5.77 -0.34
N VAL A 19 -3.53 6.62 0.59
CA VAL A 19 -3.14 6.51 2.00
C VAL A 19 -4.28 5.82 2.73
N THR A 20 -3.96 4.77 3.48
CA THR A 20 -4.96 4.07 4.29
C THR A 20 -5.51 4.99 5.37
N ASP A 21 -6.80 4.87 5.66
CA ASP A 21 -7.42 5.53 6.80
C ASP A 21 -7.09 4.84 8.14
N ALA A 22 -7.73 5.29 9.22
CA ALA A 22 -7.53 4.73 10.56
C ALA A 22 -8.03 3.28 10.72
N GLU A 23 -8.90 2.82 9.81
CA GLU A 23 -9.44 1.45 9.77
C GLU A 23 -8.63 0.56 8.82
N GLY A 24 -7.62 1.11 8.14
CA GLY A 24 -6.78 0.41 7.17
C GLY A 24 -7.36 0.35 5.76
N ALA A 25 -8.49 1.01 5.50
CA ALA A 25 -9.13 1.02 4.20
C ALA A 25 -8.45 2.01 3.25
N PHE A 26 -8.35 1.66 1.97
CA PHE A 26 -7.84 2.52 0.92
C PHE A 26 -8.62 2.31 -0.38
N THR A 27 -8.58 3.30 -1.26
CA THR A 27 -9.15 3.20 -2.60
C THR A 27 -8.24 3.93 -3.57
N ILE A 28 -7.98 3.33 -4.73
CA ILE A 28 -7.24 3.93 -5.82
C ILE A 28 -8.17 3.90 -7.03
N GLU A 29 -8.62 5.09 -7.45
CA GLU A 29 -9.56 5.27 -8.55
C GLU A 29 -8.84 5.52 -9.87
N ASP A 30 -9.59 5.48 -10.97
CA ASP A 30 -9.12 5.81 -12.33
C ASP A 30 -7.89 5.01 -12.80
N LEU A 31 -7.74 3.77 -12.35
CA LEU A 31 -6.68 2.89 -12.84
C LEU A 31 -7.01 2.41 -14.27
N PRO A 32 -6.16 2.70 -15.28
CA PRO A 32 -6.37 2.15 -16.61
C PRO A 32 -6.22 0.62 -16.60
N PRO A 33 -6.88 -0.12 -17.50
CA PRO A 33 -6.75 -1.57 -17.56
C PRO A 33 -5.31 -1.99 -17.87
N GLY A 34 -4.80 -2.97 -17.14
CA GLY A 34 -3.41 -3.41 -17.24
C GLY A 34 -2.95 -4.23 -16.04
N THR A 35 -1.71 -4.74 -16.11
CA THR A 35 -1.07 -5.47 -15.01
C THR A 35 -0.21 -4.51 -14.20
N TYR A 36 -0.43 -4.47 -12.90
CA TYR A 36 0.23 -3.58 -11.95
C TYR A 36 0.87 -4.37 -10.82
N ARG A 37 1.92 -3.80 -10.26
CA ARG A 37 2.48 -4.24 -8.99
C ARG A 37 2.10 -3.22 -7.92
N LEU A 38 1.18 -3.59 -7.05
CA LEU A 38 0.82 -2.81 -5.88
C LEU A 38 1.94 -2.93 -4.85
N LYS A 39 2.31 -1.81 -4.25
CA LYS A 39 3.24 -1.76 -3.13
C LYS A 39 2.57 -1.07 -1.95
N ALA A 40 2.43 -1.78 -0.84
CA ALA A 40 2.01 -1.22 0.43
C ALA A 40 3.22 -1.08 1.36
N TRP A 41 3.31 0.04 2.05
CA TRP A 41 4.42 0.34 2.94
C TRP A 41 3.91 0.69 4.33
N HIS A 42 4.52 0.09 5.34
CA HIS A 42 4.33 0.41 6.75
C HIS A 42 5.69 0.80 7.36
N PRO A 43 5.78 1.90 8.12
CA PRO A 43 7.05 2.43 8.60
C PRO A 43 7.87 1.49 9.49
N ILE A 44 7.18 0.59 10.21
CA ILE A 44 7.82 -0.37 11.12
C ILE A 44 7.90 -1.77 10.49
N LEU A 45 6.92 -2.16 9.67
CA LEU A 45 6.77 -3.54 9.20
C LEU A 45 7.35 -3.73 7.78
N GLY A 46 7.80 -2.65 7.13
CA GLY A 46 8.42 -2.70 5.82
C GLY A 46 7.41 -2.62 4.68
N THR A 47 7.72 -3.25 3.55
CA THR A 47 6.91 -3.21 2.33
C THR A 47 6.34 -4.58 1.99
N GLN A 48 5.11 -4.60 1.49
CA GLN A 48 4.54 -5.73 0.78
C GLN A 48 4.28 -5.37 -0.67
N GLU A 49 4.45 -6.36 -1.55
CA GLU A 49 4.19 -6.22 -2.98
C GLU A 49 3.22 -7.30 -3.43
N GLN A 50 2.26 -6.93 -4.27
CA GLN A 50 1.32 -7.87 -4.88
C GLN A 50 1.11 -7.52 -6.35
N GLU A 51 1.16 -8.52 -7.22
CA GLU A 51 0.79 -8.35 -8.62
C GLU A 51 -0.71 -8.48 -8.79
N LEU A 52 -1.33 -7.59 -9.56
CA LEU A 52 -2.74 -7.62 -9.89
C LEU A 52 -2.98 -7.18 -11.33
N THR A 53 -4.04 -7.69 -11.93
CA THR A 53 -4.47 -7.30 -13.29
C THR A 53 -5.83 -6.64 -13.18
N VAL A 54 -5.93 -5.40 -13.66
CA VAL A 54 -7.17 -4.61 -13.69
C VAL A 54 -7.81 -4.74 -15.06
N SER A 55 -9.03 -5.27 -15.11
CA SER A 55 -9.87 -5.28 -16.31
C SER A 55 -10.64 -3.96 -16.44
N PRO A 56 -11.12 -3.59 -17.65
CA PRO A 56 -11.89 -2.35 -17.82
C PRO A 56 -13.17 -2.36 -16.96
N ASN A 57 -13.39 -1.25 -16.24
CA ASN A 57 -14.53 -1.08 -15.31
C ASN A 57 -14.60 -2.12 -14.18
N GLU A 58 -13.48 -2.78 -13.85
CA GLU A 58 -13.41 -3.73 -12.75
C GLU A 58 -13.02 -3.04 -11.44
N THR A 59 -13.66 -3.44 -10.34
CA THR A 59 -13.22 -3.10 -8.98
C THR A 59 -12.59 -4.34 -8.36
N ILE A 60 -11.33 -4.22 -7.94
CA ILE A 60 -10.61 -5.29 -7.28
C ILE A 60 -10.58 -5.01 -5.78
N SER A 61 -11.11 -5.93 -4.99
CA SER A 61 -10.94 -5.94 -3.55
C SER A 61 -9.79 -6.87 -3.19
N LEU A 62 -8.83 -6.35 -2.43
CA LEU A 62 -7.68 -7.11 -1.95
C LEU A 62 -7.40 -6.75 -0.50
N GLU A 63 -6.90 -7.72 0.25
CA GLU A 63 -6.54 -7.57 1.65
C GLU A 63 -5.02 -7.79 1.78
N LEU A 64 -4.36 -6.87 2.49
CA LEU A 64 -2.92 -6.91 2.74
C LEU A 64 -2.72 -7.01 4.25
N SER A 65 -2.08 -8.08 4.70
CA SER A 65 -1.79 -8.31 6.12
C SER A 65 -0.30 -8.22 6.38
N PHE A 66 0.14 -7.24 7.17
CA PHE A 66 1.53 -7.13 7.57
C PHE A 66 1.79 -8.02 8.78
N GLU A 67 2.55 -9.09 8.58
CA GLU A 67 3.04 -9.90 9.68
C GLU A 67 4.27 -9.24 10.30
N PRO A 68 4.36 -9.13 11.65
CA PRO A 68 5.61 -8.76 12.27
C PRO A 68 6.66 -9.77 11.83
N THR A 69 7.79 -9.29 11.30
CA THR A 69 8.94 -10.16 11.10
C THR A 69 9.29 -10.70 12.48
N SER A 70 9.08 -11.99 12.72
CA SER A 70 9.57 -12.65 13.92
C SER A 70 11.08 -12.48 13.95
N GLU A 71 11.58 -11.55 14.76
CA GLU A 71 12.96 -11.57 15.21
C GLU A 71 13.12 -12.83 16.07
N GLU A 72 13.92 -13.79 15.61
CA GLU A 72 14.45 -14.87 16.45
C GLU A 72 15.61 -14.34 17.32
#